data_AF-A0A7X7UBY4-F1
#
_entry.id   AF-A0A7X7UBY4-F1
#
_cell.length_a   1.000
_cell.length_b   1.000
_cell.length_c   1.000
_cell.angle_alpha   90.00
_cell.angle_beta   90.00
_cell.angle_gamma   90.00
#
_symmetry.space_group_name_H-M   'P 1'
#
loop_
_entity.id
_entity.type
_entity.pdbx_description
1 polymer ?
#
loop_
_entity_poly.entity_id
_entity_poly.type
_entity_poly.pdbx_seq_one_letter_code
_entity_poly.pdbx_strand_id
1 'polypeptide(L)' 'MSCKHKTEVYSRVVGYYRPVQQWNKGKQAEYADRLPFKLTGKMFDAALAAKTPTVTTALSQQSA' A
#
# COMPACT_ATOMS: atom_id res chain seq x y z
N MET A 1 10.39 7.27 -23.46
CA MET A 1 11.22 7.98 -22.47
C MET A 1 10.54 7.85 -21.11
N SER A 2 11.15 7.17 -20.15
CA SER A 2 10.59 7.06 -18.79
C SER A 2 11.15 8.18 -17.91
N CYS A 3 10.24 8.94 -17.29
CA CYS A 3 10.60 9.94 -16.28
C CYS A 3 11.11 9.21 -15.03
N LYS A 4 12.34 9.52 -14.57
CA LYS A 4 13.01 8.88 -13.43
C LYS A 4 12.83 9.63 -12.09
N HIS A 5 11.81 10.48 -11.98
CA HIS A 5 11.55 11.22 -10.75
C HIS A 5 10.78 10.37 -9.72
N LYS A 6 11.06 10.62 -8.44
CA LYS A 6 10.29 10.03 -7.34
C LYS A 6 8.87 10.60 -7.38
N THR A 7 7.89 9.72 -7.36
CA THR A 7 6.49 10.11 -7.22
C THR A 7 6.12 10.19 -5.75
N GLU A 8 5.29 11.16 -5.42
CA GLU A 8 4.73 11.28 -4.08
C GLU A 8 3.61 10.25 -3.88
N VAL A 9 3.65 9.53 -2.77
CA VAL A 9 2.64 8.53 -2.41
C VAL A 9 1.67 9.16 -1.42
N TYR A 10 0.39 9.14 -1.77
CA TYR A 10 -0.70 9.66 -0.94
C TYR A 10 -1.57 8.51 -0.42
N SER A 11 -2.13 8.70 0.77
CA SER A 11 -3.08 7.77 1.39
C SER A 11 -4.24 8.51 2.02
N ARG A 12 -5.41 7.86 2.09
CA ARG A 12 -6.65 8.45 2.61
C ARG A 12 -6.68 8.36 4.14
N VAL A 13 -6.87 9.50 4.78
CA VAL A 13 -6.97 9.67 6.23
C VAL A 13 -8.29 10.38 6.54
N VAL A 14 -9.24 9.66 7.19
CA VAL A 14 -10.52 10.20 7.70
C VAL A 14 -11.19 11.22 6.75
N GLY A 15 -11.24 10.90 5.45
CA GLY A 15 -11.96 11.72 4.46
C GLY A 15 -11.10 12.55 3.49
N TYR A 16 -9.81 12.75 3.74
CA TYR A 16 -8.92 13.50 2.83
C TYR A 16 -7.60 12.75 2.52
N TYR A 17 -6.83 13.23 1.55
CA TYR A 17 -5.54 12.64 1.18
C TYR A 17 -4.37 13.35 1.87
N ARG A 18 -3.43 12.56 2.41
CA ARG A 18 -2.19 13.05 3.03
C ARG A 18 -0.96 12.33 2.44
N PRO A 19 0.17 13.02 2.20
CA PRO A 19 1.40 12.37 1.77
C PRO A 19 1.89 11.40 2.84
N VAL A 20 2.19 10.16 2.44
CA VAL A 20 2.66 9.10 3.35
C VAL A 20 4.03 9.44 3.94
N GLN A 21 4.86 10.17 3.18
CA GLN A 21 6.17 10.65 3.62
C GLN A 21 6.10 11.56 4.86
N GLN A 22 4.95 12.18 5.13
CA GLN A 22 4.74 13.11 6.25
C GLN A 22 4.06 12.45 7.46
N TRP A 23 4.00 11.11 7.52
CA TRP A 23 3.39 10.40 8.65
C TRP A 23 4.32 10.38 9.86
N ASN A 24 3.78 10.71 11.03
CA ASN A 24 4.48 10.52 12.30
C ASN A 24 4.43 9.05 12.74
N LYS A 25 5.21 8.69 13.77
CA LYS A 25 5.29 7.32 14.30
C LYS A 25 3.92 6.75 14.70
N GLY A 26 3.07 7.57 15.33
CA GLY A 26 1.72 7.17 15.74
C GLY A 26 0.79 6.82 14.58
N LYS A 27 0.83 7.59 13.48
CA LYS A 27 0.03 7.28 12.28
C LYS A 27 0.54 6.06 11.52
N GLN A 28 1.84 5.81 11.54
CA GLN A 28 2.40 4.58 10.98
C GLN A 28 1.92 3.34 11.76
N ALA A 29 1.92 3.41 13.09
CA ALA A 29 1.37 2.36 13.95
C ALA A 29 -0.14 2.15 13.71
N GLU A 30 -0.93 3.23 13.76
CA GLU A 30 -2.38 3.17 13.48
C GLU A 30 -2.68 2.55 12.10
N TYR A 31 -1.88 2.88 11.08
CA TYR A 31 -2.06 2.32 9.74
C TYR A 31 -1.73 0.83 9.68
N ALA A 32 -0.70 0.37 10.42
CA ALA A 32 -0.33 -1.04 10.50
C ALA A 32 -1.44 -1.91 11.10
N ASP A 33 -2.24 -1.33 12.02
CA ASP A 33 -3.37 -2.01 12.65
C ASP A 33 -4.62 -2.07 11.74
N ARG A 34 -4.62 -1.39 10.58
CA ARG A 34 -5.78 -1.41 9.66
C ARG A 34 -5.87 -2.74 8.92
N LEU A 35 -7.07 -3.32 8.88
CA LEU A 35 -7.34 -4.55 8.16
C LEU A 35 -8.00 -4.28 6.80
N PRO A 36 -7.42 -4.76 5.68
CA PRO A 36 -8.08 -4.70 4.39
C PRO A 36 -9.25 -5.68 4.39
N PHE A 37 -10.38 -5.24 3.84
CA PHE A 37 -11.51 -6.13 3.62
C PHE A 37 -11.15 -7.11 2.50
N LYS A 38 -11.09 -8.41 2.84
CA LYS A 38 -10.93 -9.49 1.87
C LYS A 38 -12.31 -9.98 1.45
N LEU A 39 -12.61 -9.90 0.17
CA LEU A 39 -13.79 -10.53 -0.40
C LEU A 39 -13.52 -12.05 -0.47
N THR A 40 -13.89 -12.79 0.57
CA THR A 40 -13.89 -14.26 0.53
C THR A 40 -15.31 -14.76 0.29
N GLY A 41 -15.58 -15.15 -0.96
CA GLY A 41 -16.85 -15.71 -1.37
C GLY A 41 -16.80 -16.11 -2.85
N LYS A 42 -17.30 -17.32 -3.15
CA LYS A 42 -17.27 -18.00 -4.47
C LYS A 42 -17.82 -17.19 -5.66
N MET A 43 -18.28 -15.96 -5.45
CA MET A 43 -18.81 -15.04 -6.47
C MET A 43 -17.74 -14.12 -7.09
N PHE A 44 -16.59 -13.87 -6.45
CA PHE A 44 -15.54 -12.98 -6.98
C PHE A 44 -14.14 -13.62 -7.13
N ASP A 45 -13.95 -14.87 -6.68
CA ASP A 45 -12.65 -15.55 -6.67
C ASP A 45 -12.05 -15.75 -8.08
N ALA A 46 -12.89 -15.92 -9.11
CA ALA A 46 -12.42 -16.17 -10.48
C ALA A 46 -11.80 -14.93 -11.16
N ALA A 47 -12.15 -13.71 -10.73
CA ALA A 47 -11.66 -12.47 -11.34
C ALA A 47 -10.44 -11.85 -10.63
N LEU A 48 -10.21 -12.18 -9.35
CA LEU A 48 -9.16 -11.58 -8.50
C LEU A 48 -7.88 -12.44 -8.37
N ALA A 49 -7.87 -13.68 -8.85
CA ALA A 49 -6.66 -14.51 -8.85
C ALA A 49 -5.55 -13.96 -9.77
N ALA A 50 -5.88 -13.11 -10.75
CA ALA A 50 -4.92 -12.64 -11.76
C ALA A 50 -4.29 -11.26 -11.50
N LYS A 51 -4.72 -10.52 -10.45
CA LYS A 51 -4.23 -9.16 -10.17
C LYS A 51 -4.19 -8.84 -8.67
N THR A 52 -3.55 -9.68 -7.87
CA THR A 52 -2.98 -9.18 -6.62
C THR A 52 -1.70 -8.42 -7.00
N PRO A 53 -1.61 -7.08 -6.90
CA PRO A 53 -0.30 -6.47 -6.81
C PRO A 53 0.23 -6.92 -5.45
N THR A 54 1.02 -7.98 -5.44
CA THR A 54 1.99 -8.19 -4.39
C THR A 54 2.81 -6.92 -4.39
N VAL A 55 2.46 -5.97 -3.52
CA VAL A 55 3.42 -4.95 -3.08
C VAL A 55 4.42 -5.75 -2.25
N THR A 56 5.28 -6.48 -2.96
CA THR A 56 6.52 -6.99 -2.44
C THR A 56 7.26 -5.73 -2.04
N THR A 57 7.19 -5.41 -0.74
CA THR A 57 8.25 -4.66 -0.10
C THR A 57 9.52 -5.48 -0.33
N ALA A 58 10.19 -5.23 -1.44
CA ALA A 58 11.55 -5.63 -1.68
C ALA A 58 12.41 -4.81 -0.71
N LEU A 59 12.46 -5.24 0.54
CA LEU A 59 13.66 -5.10 1.35
C LEU A 59 14.58 -6.28 1.00
N SER A 60 14.96 -6.38 -0.28
CA SER A 60 16.21 -7.02 -0.64
C SER A 60 17.32 -6.05 -0.23
N GLN A 61 17.99 -6.40 0.88
CA GLN A 61 19.42 -6.25 1.07
C GLN A 61 20.11 -5.19 0.18
N GLN A 62 20.46 -4.05 0.78
CA GLN A 62 21.69 -3.35 0.43
C GLN A 62 22.50 -3.17 1.71
N SER A 63 23.46 -4.08 1.80
CA SER A 63 24.64 -4.14 2.66
C SER A 63 25.43 -2.83 2.75
N ALA A 64 25.92 -2.55 3.97
CA ALA A 64 27.29 -2.16 4.24
C ALA A 64 27.61 -2.53 5.70
#